data_AF-E9PP09-F1
#
_entry.id   AF-E9PP09-F1
#
_cell.length_a   1.000
_cell.length_b   1.000
_cell.length_c   1.000
_cell.angle_alpha   90.00
_cell.angle_beta   90.00
_cell.angle_gamma   90.00
#
_symmetry.space_group_name_H-M   'P 1'
#
loop_
_entity.id
_entity.type
_entity.pdbx_description
1 polymer ?
#
loop_
_entity_poly.entity_id
_entity_poly.type
_entity_poly.pdbx_seq_one_letter_code
_entity_poly.pdbx_strand_id
1 'polypeptide(L)'
;MAMMVFPREEKLSQDEIVLGTKAVIQGLETLRGEHRALLAPLVAPEAGEAEPGSQERCILLRRSLEAIELGLGEAQVILALSSHLGAVESEKQKLRAQVRRLVQENQWLREELAGTQQKLQRSEQAVAQLEEEKQHLLFMSQIRK
;
A
#
# COMPACT_ATOMS: atom_id res chain seq x y z
N MET A 1 17.57 38.96 -12.44
CA MET A 1 17.55 37.48 -12.40
C MET A 1 16.09 37.06 -12.52
N ALA A 2 15.65 36.64 -13.71
CA ALA A 2 14.27 36.25 -13.94
C ALA A 2 14.05 34.85 -13.35
N MET A 3 13.19 34.74 -12.35
CA MET A 3 12.76 33.46 -11.81
C MET A 3 11.90 32.79 -12.90
N MET A 4 12.40 31.71 -13.50
CA MET A 4 11.56 30.87 -14.35
C MET A 4 10.49 30.26 -13.43
N VAL A 5 9.27 30.75 -13.58
CA VAL A 5 8.08 30.11 -12.99
C VAL A 5 7.89 28.82 -13.79
N PHE A 6 8.42 27.71 -13.28
CA PHE A 6 8.01 26.40 -13.77
C PHE A 6 6.50 26.29 -13.52
N PRO A 7 5.70 25.94 -14.54
CA PRO A 7 4.29 25.65 -14.30
C PRO A 7 4.24 24.56 -13.24
N ARG A 8 3.53 24.86 -12.15
CA ARG A 8 3.25 23.89 -11.09
C ARG A 8 2.49 22.75 -11.77
N GLU A 9 3.13 21.60 -11.95
CA GLU A 9 2.38 20.38 -12.27
C GLU A 9 1.38 20.18 -11.13
N GLU A 10 0.10 20.46 -11.41
CA GLU A 10 -0.97 20.13 -10.50
C GLU A 10 -0.94 18.61 -10.33
N LYS A 11 -0.44 18.17 -9.17
CA LYS A 11 -0.41 16.76 -8.82
C LYS A 11 -1.85 16.30 -8.65
N LEU A 12 -2.39 15.65 -9.67
CA LEU A 12 -3.69 15.00 -9.62
C LEU A 12 -3.72 14.01 -8.45
N SER A 13 -4.80 14.05 -7.68
CA SER A 13 -5.05 13.06 -6.63
C SER A 13 -5.24 11.67 -7.24
N GLN A 14 -4.90 10.62 -6.49
CA GLN A 14 -5.17 9.24 -6.89
C GLN A 14 -6.67 9.03 -7.20
N ASP A 15 -7.55 9.69 -6.43
CA ASP A 15 -9.00 9.62 -6.64
C ASP A 15 -9.40 10.29 -7.97
N GLU A 16 -8.77 11.42 -8.31
CA GLU A 16 -9.01 12.13 -9.57
C GLU A 16 -8.52 11.29 -10.76
N ILE A 17 -7.38 10.62 -10.63
CA ILE A 17 -6.86 9.70 -11.64
C ILE A 17 -7.82 8.53 -11.82
N VAL A 18 -8.31 7.92 -10.74
CA VAL A 18 -9.26 6.80 -10.81
C VAL A 18 -10.58 7.22 -11.42
N LEU A 19 -11.13 8.38 -11.03
CA LEU A 19 -12.37 8.92 -11.58
C LEU A 19 -12.22 9.25 -13.06
N GLY A 20 -11.13 9.92 -13.44
CA GLY A 20 -10.81 10.22 -14.84
C GLY A 20 -10.66 8.95 -15.67
N THR A 21 -9.95 7.95 -15.16
CA THR A 21 -9.76 6.66 -15.85
C THR A 21 -11.08 5.93 -16.06
N LYS A 22 -11.99 5.94 -15.07
CA LYS A 22 -13.34 5.37 -15.21
C LYS A 22 -14.17 6.08 -16.29
N ALA A 23 -14.09 7.41 -16.35
CA ALA A 23 -14.77 8.19 -17.38
C ALA A 23 -14.22 7.88 -18.78
N VAL A 24 -12.90 7.75 -18.92
CA VAL A 24 -12.24 7.34 -20.17
C VAL A 24 -12.71 5.94 -20.60
N ILE A 25 -12.78 4.97 -19.69
CA ILE A 25 -13.29 3.62 -20.00
C ILE A 25 -14.71 3.69 -20.57
N GLN A 26 -15.62 4.40 -19.89
CA GLN A 26 -17.01 4.54 -20.37
C GLN A 26 -17.09 5.19 -21.75
N GLY A 27 -16.29 6.24 -22.00
CA GLY A 27 -16.21 6.89 -23.31
C GLY A 27 -15.68 5.95 -24.39
N LEU A 28 -14.62 5.20 -24.10
CA LEU A 28 -14.03 4.24 -25.03
C LEU A 28 -14.96 3.05 -25.31
N GLU A 29 -15.70 2.55 -24.32
CA GLU A 29 -16.69 1.50 -24.52
C GLU A 29 -17.84 1.94 -25.43
N THR A 30 -18.28 3.20 -25.27
CA THR A 30 -19.30 3.82 -26.12
C THR A 30 -18.79 3.94 -27.56
N LEU A 31 -17.59 4.51 -27.74
CA LEU A 31 -16.96 4.68 -29.05
C LEU A 31 -16.71 3.32 -29.74
N ARG A 32 -16.31 2.29 -28.98
CA ARG A 32 -16.18 0.92 -29.49
C ARG A 32 -17.51 0.39 -30.03
N GLY A 33 -18.61 0.65 -29.34
CA GLY A 33 -19.96 0.29 -29.78
C GLY A 33 -20.33 0.96 -31.09
N GLU A 34 -20.10 2.28 -31.18
CA GLU A 34 -20.35 3.07 -32.40
C GLU A 34 -19.52 2.58 -33.59
N HIS A 35 -18.22 2.34 -33.39
CA HIS A 35 -17.34 1.83 -34.44
C HIS A 35 -17.73 0.42 -34.91
N ARG A 36 -18.20 -0.46 -34.01
CA ARG A 36 -18.74 -1.78 -34.39
C ARG A 36 -20.04 -1.66 -35.16
N ALA A 37 -20.93 -0.74 -34.77
CA ALA A 37 -22.17 -0.48 -35.49
C ALA A 37 -21.92 0.05 -36.92
N LEU A 38 -20.92 0.92 -37.09
CA LEU A 38 -20.49 1.43 -38.40
C LEU A 38 -19.81 0.36 -39.27
N LEU A 39 -19.07 -0.56 -38.65
CA LEU A 39 -18.36 -1.63 -39.36
C LEU A 39 -19.30 -2.76 -39.80
N ALA A 40 -20.33 -3.08 -39.00
CA ALA A 40 -21.27 -4.17 -39.27
C ALA A 40 -21.88 -4.18 -40.69
N PRO A 41 -22.44 -3.06 -41.22
CA PRO A 41 -23.01 -3.04 -42.57
C PRO A 41 -21.96 -3.13 -43.68
N LEU A 42 -20.71 -2.71 -43.42
CA LEU A 42 -19.62 -2.73 -44.40
C LEU A 42 -18.99 -4.12 -44.57
N VAL A 43 -19.22 -5.03 -43.61
CA VAL A 43 -18.71 -6.40 -43.59
C VAL A 43 -19.81 -7.42 -43.93
N ALA A 44 -21.08 -6.98 -44.00
CA ALA A 44 -22.20 -7.85 -44.30
C ALA A 44 -22.14 -8.38 -45.75
N PRO A 45 -22.37 -9.69 -45.98
CA PRO A 45 -22.26 -10.33 -47.30
C PRO A 45 -23.35 -9.88 -48.30
N GLU A 46 -24.38 -9.17 -47.85
CA GLU A 46 -25.53 -8.73 -48.64
C GLU A 46 -25.35 -7.31 -49.23
N ALA A 47 -24.17 -6.70 -49.09
CA ALA A 47 -23.85 -5.39 -49.65
C ALA A 47 -23.74 -5.46 -51.18
N GLY A 48 -24.88 -5.36 -51.87
CA GLY A 48 -24.93 -5.12 -53.32
C GLY A 48 -24.18 -3.84 -53.68
N GLU A 49 -23.38 -3.91 -54.74
CA GLU A 49 -22.50 -2.86 -55.30
C GLU A 49 -21.72 -2.07 -54.23
N ALA A 50 -20.54 -2.56 -53.88
CA ALA A 50 -19.63 -1.88 -52.96
C ALA A 50 -19.31 -0.45 -53.46
N GLU A 51 -19.84 0.55 -52.76
CA GLU A 51 -19.51 1.96 -52.95
C GLU A 51 -17.98 2.15 -53.00
N PRO A 52 -17.44 2.91 -53.97
CA PRO A 52 -16.01 3.18 -54.05
C PRO A 52 -15.52 3.83 -52.75
N GLY A 53 -14.54 3.19 -52.09
CA GLY A 53 -14.00 3.60 -50.79
C GLY A 53 -14.52 2.84 -49.57
N SER A 54 -15.50 1.93 -49.73
CA SER A 54 -16.03 1.08 -48.64
C SER A 54 -14.94 0.23 -47.96
N GLN A 55 -14.01 -0.31 -48.75
CA GLN A 55 -12.91 -1.14 -48.23
C GLN A 55 -11.90 -0.34 -47.40
N GLU A 56 -11.55 0.88 -47.81
CA GLU A 56 -10.66 1.77 -47.06
C GLU A 56 -11.29 2.17 -45.72
N ARG A 57 -12.60 2.48 -45.73
CA ARG A 57 -13.37 2.78 -44.52
C ARG A 57 -13.42 1.59 -43.55
N CYS A 58 -13.55 0.37 -44.08
CA CYS A 58 -13.47 -0.87 -43.31
C CYS A 58 -12.11 -1.03 -42.60
N ILE A 59 -11.01 -0.79 -43.32
CA ILE A 59 -9.65 -0.88 -42.76
C ILE A 59 -9.44 0.16 -41.66
N LEU A 60 -9.88 1.41 -41.88
CA LEU A 60 -9.78 2.48 -40.89
C LEU A 60 -10.57 2.16 -39.61
N LEU A 61 -11.80 1.67 -39.75
CA LEU A 61 -12.65 1.30 -38.61
C LEU A 61 -12.04 0.15 -37.79
N ARG A 62 -11.47 -0.86 -38.45
CA ARG A 62 -10.77 -1.97 -37.77
C ARG A 62 -9.55 -1.49 -36.98
N ARG A 63 -8.70 -0.66 -37.60
CA ARG A 63 -7.53 -0.07 -36.93
C ARG A 63 -7.94 0.79 -35.73
N SER A 64 -9.03 1.55 -35.87
CA SER A 64 -9.54 2.35 -34.76
C SER A 64 -10.09 1.48 -33.63
N LEU A 65 -10.74 0.34 -33.93
CA LEU A 65 -11.20 -0.60 -32.92
C LEU A 65 -10.03 -1.22 -32.15
N GLU A 66 -8.95 -1.61 -32.84
CA GLU A 66 -7.72 -2.09 -32.19
C GLU A 66 -7.13 -1.05 -31.24
N ALA A 67 -7.09 0.22 -31.65
CA ALA A 67 -6.61 1.31 -30.80
C ALA A 67 -7.50 1.53 -29.56
N ILE A 68 -8.83 1.45 -29.73
CA ILE A 68 -9.79 1.56 -28.62
C ILE A 68 -9.64 0.37 -27.65
N GLU A 69 -9.46 -0.84 -28.17
CA GLU A 69 -9.26 -2.04 -27.34
C GLU A 69 -7.95 -1.98 -26.56
N LEU A 70 -6.86 -1.48 -27.18
CA LEU A 70 -5.61 -1.22 -26.47
C LEU A 70 -5.79 -0.20 -25.35
N GLY A 71 -6.42 0.95 -25.64
CA GLY A 71 -6.66 2.00 -24.64
C GLY A 71 -7.55 1.54 -23.47
N LEU A 72 -8.54 0.68 -23.73
CA LEU A 72 -9.34 0.04 -22.68
C LEU A 72 -8.48 -0.88 -21.79
N GLY A 73 -7.59 -1.67 -22.39
CA GLY A 73 -6.64 -2.51 -21.67
C GLY A 73 -5.71 -1.70 -20.78
N GLU A 74 -5.15 -0.61 -21.30
CA GLU A 74 -4.28 0.31 -20.55
C GLU A 74 -5.02 0.97 -19.38
N ALA A 75 -6.23 1.46 -19.60
CA ALA A 75 -7.05 2.06 -18.55
C ALA A 75 -7.40 1.05 -17.44
N GLN A 76 -7.66 -0.21 -17.79
CA GLN A 76 -7.90 -1.27 -16.82
C GLN A 76 -6.65 -1.57 -15.97
N VAL A 77 -5.46 -1.53 -16.56
CA VAL A 77 -4.19 -1.67 -15.84
C VAL A 77 -3.99 -0.51 -14.86
N ILE A 78 -4.30 0.73 -15.25
CA ILE A 78 -4.22 1.90 -14.36
C ILE A 78 -5.11 1.72 -13.13
N LEU A 79 -6.34 1.24 -13.29
CA LEU A 79 -7.25 0.98 -12.17
C LEU A 79 -6.73 -0.13 -11.25
N ALA A 80 -6.24 -1.23 -11.81
CA ALA A 80 -5.68 -2.34 -11.04
C ALA A 80 -4.44 -1.90 -10.24
N LEU A 81 -3.55 -1.12 -10.87
CA LEU A 81 -2.38 -0.55 -10.23
C LEU A 81 -2.76 0.39 -9.09
N SER A 82 -3.76 1.24 -9.29
CA SER A 82 -4.24 2.16 -8.25
C SER A 82 -4.77 1.42 -7.03
N SER A 83 -5.54 0.35 -7.24
CA SER A 83 -6.02 -0.52 -6.15
C SER A 83 -4.88 -1.20 -5.41
N HIS A 84 -3.90 -1.75 -6.14
CA HIS A 84 -2.74 -2.41 -5.55
C HIS A 84 -1.89 -1.44 -4.72
N LEU A 85 -1.66 -0.23 -5.22
CA LEU A 85 -0.93 0.81 -4.50
C LEU A 85 -1.61 1.15 -3.18
N GLY A 86 -2.94 1.34 -3.18
CA GLY A 86 -3.70 1.60 -1.95
C GLY A 86 -3.59 0.46 -0.93
N ALA A 87 -3.59 -0.79 -1.38
CA ALA A 87 -3.37 -1.94 -0.50
C ALA A 87 -1.97 -1.91 0.15
N VAL A 88 -0.92 -1.72 -0.65
CA VAL A 88 0.47 -1.64 -0.18
C VAL A 88 0.67 -0.47 0.79
N GLU A 89 0.08 0.68 0.52
CA GLU A 89 0.13 1.84 1.42
C GLU A 89 -0.56 1.55 2.75
N SER A 90 -1.71 0.86 2.73
CA SER A 90 -2.41 0.45 3.94
C SER A 90 -1.58 -0.52 4.79
N GLU A 91 -0.91 -1.49 4.17
CA GLU A 91 -0.02 -2.44 4.84
C GLU A 91 1.18 -1.75 5.45
N LYS A 92 1.81 -0.82 4.71
CA LYS A 92 2.90 0.01 5.21
C LYS A 92 2.50 0.79 6.47
N GLN A 93 1.28 1.33 6.53
CA GLN A 93 0.81 2.03 7.73
C GLN A 93 0.56 1.09 8.90
N LYS A 94 0.00 -0.11 8.65
CA LYS A 94 -0.17 -1.16 9.68
C LYS A 94 1.18 -1.58 10.27
N LEU A 95 2.17 -1.88 9.42
CA LEU A 95 3.53 -2.24 9.86
C LEU A 95 4.19 -1.13 10.66
N ARG A 96 4.05 0.13 10.24
CA ARG A 96 4.55 1.28 11.00
C ARG A 96 3.92 1.38 12.39
N ALA A 97 2.61 1.11 12.51
CA ALA A 97 1.94 1.08 13.81
C ALA A 97 2.45 -0.07 14.69
N GLN A 98 2.65 -1.26 14.12
CA GLN A 98 3.22 -2.40 14.83
C GLN A 98 4.64 -2.12 15.33
N VAL A 99 5.50 -1.53 14.50
CA VAL A 99 6.86 -1.13 14.92
C VAL A 99 6.80 -0.19 16.11
N ARG A 100 5.93 0.84 16.09
CA ARG A 100 5.76 1.74 17.25
C ARG A 100 5.33 1.00 18.50
N ARG A 101 4.35 0.09 18.39
CA ARG A 101 3.87 -0.73 19.51
C ARG A 101 5.00 -1.60 20.08
N LEU A 102 5.74 -2.30 19.23
CA LEU A 102 6.83 -3.18 19.63
C LEU A 102 7.96 -2.41 20.32
N VAL A 103 8.28 -1.20 19.86
CA VAL A 103 9.29 -0.35 20.52
C VAL A 103 8.84 0.04 21.93
N GLN A 104 7.56 0.40 22.11
CA GLN A 104 7.00 0.71 23.43
C GLN A 104 7.00 -0.51 24.35
N GLU A 105 6.61 -1.67 23.83
CA GLU A 105 6.63 -2.93 24.57
C GLU A 105 8.06 -3.32 24.98
N ASN A 106 9.04 -3.17 24.08
CA ASN A 106 10.44 -3.43 24.39
C ASN A 106 10.96 -2.50 25.48
N GLN A 107 10.60 -1.21 25.42
CA GLN A 107 10.97 -0.25 26.45
C GLN A 107 10.37 -0.62 27.81
N TRP A 108 9.08 -0.95 27.82
CA TRP A 108 8.39 -1.38 29.04
C TRP A 108 9.01 -2.65 29.64
N LEU A 109 9.33 -3.66 28.83
CA LEU A 109 10.00 -4.87 29.29
C LEU A 109 11.38 -4.60 29.87
N ARG A 110 12.14 -3.65 29.31
CA ARG A 110 13.45 -3.24 29.87
C ARG A 110 13.29 -2.58 31.22
N GLU A 111 12.28 -1.73 31.39
CA GLU A 111 11.98 -1.09 32.67
C GLU A 111 11.55 -2.11 33.73
N GLU A 112 10.69 -3.07 33.37
CA GLU A 112 10.25 -4.14 34.27
C GLU A 112 11.42 -5.06 34.67
N LEU A 113 12.30 -5.40 33.71
CA LEU A 113 13.53 -6.15 34.00
C LEU A 113 14.46 -5.39 34.96
N ALA A 114 14.69 -4.10 34.73
CA ALA A 114 15.50 -3.28 35.64
C ALA A 114 14.88 -3.23 37.05
N GLY A 115 13.56 -3.10 37.15
CA GLY A 115 12.84 -3.09 38.42
C GLY A 115 12.94 -4.41 39.18
N THR A 116 12.85 -5.54 38.49
CA THR A 116 13.02 -6.87 39.10
C THR A 116 14.47 -7.12 39.54
N GLN A 117 15.46 -6.71 38.73
CA GLN A 117 16.88 -6.78 39.10
C GLN A 117 17.20 -5.97 40.36
N GLN A 118 16.64 -4.76 40.48
CA GLN A 118 16.84 -3.95 41.68
C GLN A 118 16.24 -4.60 42.94
N LYS A 119 15.06 -5.23 42.82
CA LYS A 119 14.44 -5.97 43.93
C LYS A 119 15.28 -7.18 44.33
N LEU A 120 15.80 -7.92 43.36
CA LEU A 120 16.69 -9.05 43.60
C LEU A 120 17.94 -8.62 44.36
N GLN A 121 18.64 -7.58 43.88
CA GLN A 121 19.85 -7.06 44.52
C GLN A 121 19.61 -6.67 45.99
N ARG A 122 18.48 -6.02 46.30
CA ARG A 122 18.11 -5.67 47.67
C ARG A 122 17.86 -6.91 48.53
N SER A 123 17.20 -7.93 47.97
CA SER A 123 16.97 -9.19 48.67
C SER A 123 18.30 -9.93 48.95
N GLU A 124 19.22 -9.95 48.00
CA GLU A 124 20.55 -10.55 48.18
C GLU A 124 21.36 -9.84 49.26
N GLN A 125 21.32 -8.50 49.28
CA GLN A 125 21.95 -7.71 50.35
C GLN A 125 21.35 -8.01 51.73
N ALA A 126 20.03 -8.11 51.83
CA ALA A 126 19.36 -8.45 53.09
C ALA A 126 19.71 -9.87 53.57
N VAL A 127 19.78 -10.84 52.65
CA VAL A 127 20.20 -12.21 52.98
C VAL A 127 21.63 -12.24 53.52
N ALA A 128 22.57 -11.54 52.86
CA ALA A 128 23.95 -11.48 53.34
C ALA A 128 24.06 -10.86 54.75
N GLN A 129 23.34 -9.77 55.01
CA GLN A 129 23.29 -9.15 56.34
C GLN A 129 22.73 -10.12 57.40
N LEU A 130 21.64 -10.80 57.09
CA LEU A 130 21.04 -11.79 58.00
C LEU A 130 21.96 -12.99 58.26
N GLU A 131 22.75 -13.40 57.25
CA GLU A 131 23.76 -14.46 57.41
C GLU A 131 24.89 -14.04 58.35
N GLU A 132 25.39 -12.81 58.23
CA GLU A 132 26.38 -12.24 59.15
C GLU A 132 25.83 -12.13 60.58
N GLU A 133 24.64 -11.55 60.76
CA GLU A 133 23.98 -11.44 62.07
C GLU A 133 23.78 -12.82 62.72
N LYS A 134 23.33 -13.81 61.94
CA LYS A 134 23.21 -15.19 62.41
C LYS A 134 24.55 -15.75 62.87
N GLN A 135 25.62 -15.57 62.10
CA GLN A 135 26.97 -16.02 62.49
C GLN A 135 27.44 -15.34 63.79
N HIS A 136 27.25 -14.02 63.91
CA HIS A 136 27.56 -13.27 65.13
C HIS A 136 26.78 -13.77 66.35
N LEU A 137 25.47 -14.01 66.21
CA LEU A 137 24.63 -14.54 67.28
C LEU A 137 25.07 -15.95 67.70
N LEU A 138 25.39 -16.82 66.74
CA LEU A 138 25.91 -18.16 67.02
C LEU A 138 27.22 -18.09 67.80
N PHE A 139 28.15 -17.23 67.40
CA PHE A 139 29.41 -17.03 68.11
C PHE A 139 29.18 -16.53 69.56
N MET A 140 28.32 -15.53 69.76
CA MET A 140 27.98 -15.05 71.11
C MET A 140 27.32 -16.13 71.99
N SER A 141 26.57 -17.05 71.38
CA SER A 141 25.94 -18.17 72.10
C SER A 141 26.98 -19.20 72.56
N GLN A 142 28.05 -19.40 71.78
CA GLN A 142 29.14 -20.31 72.11
C GLN A 142 30.00 -19.77 73.26
N ILE A 143 30.22 -18.45 73.34
CA ILE A 143 30.96 -17.82 74.44
C ILE A 143 30.18 -17.87 75.77
N ARG A 144 28.84 -17.84 75.70
CA ARG A 144 27.98 -17.89 76.89
C ARG A 144 27.77 -19.29 77.46
N LYS A 145 28.27 -20.33 76.78
CA LYS A 145 28.31 -21.73 77.28
C LYS A 145 29.64 -22.01 77.94
#